data_AF-A0A8T0EJ84-F1
#
_entry.id   AF-A0A8T0EJ84-F1
#
_cell.length_a   1.000
_cell.length_b   1.000
_cell.length_c   1.000
_cell.angle_alpha   90.00
_cell.angle_beta   90.00
_cell.angle_gamma   90.00
#
_symmetry.space_group_name_H-M   'P 1'
#
loop_
_entity.id
_entity.type
_entity.pdbx_description
1 polymer ?
#
loop_
_entity_poly.entity_id
_entity_poly.type
_entity_poly.pdbx_seq_one_letter_code
_entity_poly.pdbx_strand_id
1 'polypeptide(L)'
;MADLVLWNPAFFGSKPDLIIKGGDIAWSEMGMPNASIPTVQPVKYRKMYGAYGSSPKKNSCIFVSEVSLSKNVVQGYNIGKETIAVRRCREISKRDMVLNDTLPKLRVDPETYKVYTAENLNGEEIWIHMTCEPAKSLPLAQKYFLF
;
A
#
# COMPACT_ATOMS: atom_id res chain seq x y z
N MET A 1 -2.32 2.17 -15.46
CA MET A 1 -2.68 3.32 -14.60
C MET A 1 -1.40 3.88 -14.00
N ALA A 2 -1.18 5.19 -14.10
CA ALA A 2 0.05 5.85 -13.61
C ALA A 2 -0.13 6.37 -12.17
N ASP A 3 -0.10 5.44 -11.21
CA ASP A 3 -0.15 5.75 -9.79
C ASP A 3 1.27 5.69 -9.22
N LEU A 4 1.79 6.84 -8.79
CA LEU A 4 3.17 7.00 -8.35
C LEU A 4 3.22 7.81 -7.07
N VAL A 5 4.20 7.49 -6.22
CA VAL A 5 4.50 8.27 -5.02
C VAL A 5 5.97 8.67 -5.08
N LEU A 6 6.24 9.97 -5.00
CA LEU A 6 7.60 10.50 -4.97
C LEU A 6 8.00 10.76 -3.53
N TRP A 7 9.27 10.50 -3.23
CA TRP A 7 9.83 10.60 -1.91
C TRP A 7 11.15 11.34 -1.98
N ASN A 8 11.35 12.30 -1.08
CA ASN A 8 12.70 12.63 -0.64
C ASN A 8 13.26 11.43 0.16
N PRO A 9 14.47 10.92 -0.16
CA PRO A 9 15.05 9.77 0.54
C PRO A 9 15.11 9.91 2.07
N ALA A 10 15.26 11.14 2.60
CA ALA A 10 15.28 11.39 4.03
C ALA A 10 13.94 11.11 4.74
N PHE A 11 12.85 11.06 3.98
CA PHE A 11 11.47 10.86 4.45
C PHE A 11 10.82 9.58 3.88
N PHE A 12 11.59 8.73 3.21
CA PHE A 12 11.09 7.50 2.59
C PHE A 12 10.33 6.64 3.61
N GLY A 13 9.09 6.29 3.27
CA GLY A 13 8.21 5.48 4.13
C GLY A 13 7.47 6.24 5.23
N SER A 14 7.82 7.50 5.53
CA SER A 14 7.12 8.31 6.55
C SER A 14 6.23 9.40 5.95
N LYS A 15 6.78 10.30 5.14
CA LYS A 15 6.09 11.45 4.54
C LYS A 15 6.45 11.62 3.05
N PRO A 16 5.57 11.26 2.10
CA PRO A 16 5.85 11.44 0.67
C PRO A 16 5.77 12.90 0.24
N ASP A 17 6.53 13.31 -0.77
CA ASP A 17 6.53 14.68 -1.27
C ASP A 17 5.31 14.92 -2.18
N LEU A 18 5.01 13.94 -3.04
CA LEU A 18 4.01 14.03 -4.10
C LEU A 18 3.29 12.69 -4.28
N ILE A 19 1.97 12.74 -4.46
CA ILE A 19 1.13 11.59 -4.79
C ILE A 19 0.48 11.86 -6.15
N ILE A 20 0.85 11.05 -7.13
CA ILE A 20 0.30 11.07 -8.49
C ILE A 20 -0.71 9.93 -8.60
N LYS A 21 -1.93 10.26 -9.01
CA LYS A 21 -3.01 9.32 -9.26
C LYS A 21 -3.41 9.42 -10.72
N GLY A 22 -3.34 8.32 -11.46
CA GLY A 22 -3.71 8.26 -12.88
C GLY A 22 -3.03 9.30 -13.76
N GLY A 23 -1.80 9.73 -13.42
CA GLY A 23 -1.06 10.78 -14.15
C GLY A 23 -1.24 12.21 -13.63
N ASP A 24 -2.22 12.47 -12.75
CA ASP A 24 -2.43 13.79 -12.13
C ASP A 24 -1.87 13.83 -10.70
N ILE A 25 -1.30 14.96 -10.29
CA ILE A 25 -0.96 15.18 -8.89
C ILE A 25 -2.27 15.32 -8.09
N ALA A 26 -2.53 14.36 -7.22
CA ALA A 26 -3.71 14.33 -6.36
C ALA A 26 -3.43 14.96 -4.98
N TRP A 27 -2.20 14.84 -4.51
CA TRP A 27 -1.79 15.34 -3.22
C TRP A 27 -0.32 15.76 -3.22
N SER A 28 0.03 16.80 -2.49
CA SER A 28 1.44 17.15 -2.25
C SER A 28 1.64 17.79 -0.88
N GLU A 29 2.89 17.79 -0.44
CA GLU A 29 3.36 18.74 0.56
C GLU A 29 3.32 20.17 -0.05
N MET A 30 2.67 21.11 0.63
CA MET A 30 2.45 22.46 0.10
C MET A 30 2.35 23.52 1.21
N GLY A 31 3.09 24.61 1.04
CA GLY A 31 3.15 25.77 1.92
C GLY A 31 1.90 26.65 1.94
N MET A 32 2.08 27.91 2.34
CA MET A 32 1.02 28.92 2.34
C MET A 32 0.60 29.30 0.91
N PRO A 33 -0.69 29.20 0.55
CA PRO A 33 -1.15 29.52 -0.80
C PRO A 33 -1.03 30.99 -1.20
N ASN A 34 -0.95 31.91 -0.24
CA ASN A 34 -0.83 33.35 -0.46
C ASN A 34 0.63 33.86 -0.39
N ALA A 35 1.59 32.95 -0.21
CA ALA A 35 3.01 33.31 -0.21
C ALA A 35 3.55 33.47 -1.64
N SER A 36 4.72 34.09 -1.78
CA SER A 36 5.36 34.32 -3.08
C SER A 36 5.81 33.03 -3.79
N ILE A 37 6.08 31.97 -3.03
CA ILE A 37 6.52 30.65 -3.51
C ILE A 37 5.90 29.51 -2.67
N PRO A 38 5.77 28.28 -3.22
CA PRO A 38 5.02 27.20 -2.57
C PRO A 38 5.69 26.58 -1.33
N THR A 39 6.91 26.97 -0.99
CA THR A 39 7.71 26.39 0.11
C THR A 39 7.56 27.14 1.44
N VAL A 40 6.81 28.24 1.48
CA VAL A 40 6.65 29.06 2.68
C VAL A 40 5.78 28.36 3.73
N GLN A 41 6.27 28.32 4.97
CA GLN A 41 5.60 27.67 6.10
C GLN A 41 4.26 28.36 6.47
N PRO A 42 3.25 27.62 7.00
CA PRO A 42 3.28 26.19 7.31
C PRO A 42 3.09 25.32 6.07
N VAL A 43 4.02 24.39 5.92
CA VAL A 43 3.99 23.36 4.90
C VAL A 43 3.21 22.17 5.45
N LYS A 44 2.16 21.78 4.72
CA LYS A 44 1.32 20.64 5.07
C LYS A 44 0.79 19.94 3.84
N TYR A 45 0.29 18.74 4.05
CA TYR A 45 -0.41 17.97 3.03
C TYR A 45 -1.68 18.67 2.57
N ARG A 46 -1.77 18.93 1.26
CA ARG A 46 -2.95 19.53 0.62
C ARG A 46 -3.36 18.74 -0.62
N LYS A 47 -4.67 18.71 -0.86
CA LYS A 47 -5.23 18.22 -2.13
C LYS A 47 -4.76 19.11 -3.28
N MET A 48 -4.39 18.47 -4.37
CA MET A 48 -3.98 19.11 -5.62
C MET A 48 -5.08 18.95 -6.67
N TYR A 49 -4.91 19.53 -7.86
CA TYR A 49 -5.95 19.54 -8.90
C TYR A 49 -6.46 18.15 -9.31
N GLY A 50 -5.64 17.10 -9.21
CA GLY A 50 -6.04 15.72 -9.45
C GLY A 50 -7.12 15.20 -8.48
N ALA A 51 -7.33 15.86 -7.35
CA ALA A 51 -8.33 15.49 -6.34
C ALA A 51 -9.65 16.28 -6.44
N TYR A 52 -9.78 17.23 -7.35
CA TYR A 52 -10.93 18.13 -7.45
C TYR A 52 -11.77 17.93 -8.72
N GLY A 53 -13.03 18.33 -8.67
CA GLY A 53 -13.94 18.33 -9.82
C GLY A 53 -14.12 16.93 -10.43
N SER A 54 -13.95 16.86 -11.75
CA SER A 54 -14.04 15.60 -12.50
C SER A 54 -12.71 14.86 -12.62
N SER A 55 -11.59 15.41 -12.11
CA SER A 55 -10.29 14.73 -12.17
C SER A 55 -10.32 13.34 -11.52
N PRO A 56 -10.89 13.16 -10.30
CA PRO A 56 -11.02 11.84 -9.68
C PRO A 56 -11.80 10.82 -10.54
N LYS A 57 -12.68 11.28 -11.42
CA LYS A 57 -13.43 10.40 -12.34
C LYS A 57 -12.54 9.81 -13.43
N LYS A 58 -11.57 10.59 -13.90
CA LYS A 58 -10.68 10.24 -15.02
C LYS A 58 -9.39 9.56 -14.55
N ASN A 59 -8.89 9.91 -13.37
CA ASN A 59 -7.59 9.46 -12.90
C ASN A 59 -7.66 8.30 -11.88
N SER A 60 -8.86 7.79 -11.61
CA SER A 60 -9.07 6.60 -10.78
C SER A 60 -10.14 5.69 -11.35
N CYS A 61 -10.08 4.42 -10.96
CA CYS A 61 -11.01 3.39 -11.37
C CYS A 61 -11.69 2.75 -10.14
N ILE A 62 -12.73 1.98 -10.39
CA ILE A 62 -13.42 1.16 -9.39
C ILE A 62 -13.31 -0.29 -9.81
N PHE A 63 -12.75 -1.13 -8.93
CA PHE A 63 -12.73 -2.56 -9.14
C PHE A 63 -14.08 -3.18 -8.75
N VAL A 64 -14.66 -3.96 -9.67
CA VAL A 64 -15.96 -4.60 -9.50
C VAL A 64 -15.88 -6.08 -9.89
N SER A 65 -16.89 -6.88 -9.53
CA SER A 65 -16.94 -8.27 -9.97
C SER A 65 -17.18 -8.34 -11.49
N GLU A 66 -16.58 -9.33 -12.14
CA GLU A 66 -16.78 -9.57 -13.57
C GLU A 66 -18.26 -9.77 -13.93
N VAL A 67 -19.02 -10.44 -13.06
CA VAL A 67 -20.47 -10.65 -13.22
C VAL A 67 -21.25 -9.34 -13.24
N SER A 68 -20.85 -8.36 -12.43
CA SER A 68 -21.55 -7.08 -12.37
C SER A 68 -21.41 -6.27 -13.66
N LEU A 69 -20.24 -6.39 -14.32
CA LEU A 69 -19.97 -5.78 -15.62
C LEU A 69 -20.69 -6.51 -16.74
N SER A 70 -20.62 -7.84 -16.76
CA SER A 70 -21.24 -8.64 -17.82
C SER A 70 -22.77 -8.55 -17.82
N LYS A 71 -23.38 -8.37 -16.65
CA LYS A 71 -24.84 -8.13 -16.50
C LYS A 71 -25.25 -6.67 -16.61
N ASN A 72 -24.34 -5.76 -16.94
CA ASN A 72 -24.57 -4.31 -17.00
C ASN A 72 -25.16 -3.67 -15.72
N VAL A 73 -24.97 -4.30 -14.55
CA VAL A 73 -25.58 -3.83 -13.29
C VAL A 73 -24.92 -2.54 -12.83
N VAL A 74 -23.60 -2.45 -12.92
CA VAL A 74 -22.82 -1.29 -12.44
C VAL A 74 -23.00 -0.04 -13.30
N GLN A 75 -23.37 -0.21 -14.57
CA GLN A 75 -23.66 0.89 -15.49
C GLN A 75 -24.92 1.65 -15.04
N GLY A 76 -25.90 0.96 -14.44
CA GLY A 76 -27.10 1.58 -13.88
C GLY A 76 -26.83 2.52 -12.69
N TYR A 77 -25.65 2.45 -12.06
CA TYR A 77 -25.30 3.27 -10.91
C TYR A 77 -24.76 4.66 -11.27
N ASN A 78 -24.48 4.93 -12.56
CA ASN A 78 -23.96 6.22 -13.04
C ASN A 78 -22.74 6.75 -12.24
N ILE A 79 -21.81 5.86 -11.91
CA ILE A 79 -20.69 6.16 -11.00
C ILE A 79 -19.70 7.17 -11.62
N GLY A 80 -19.63 7.22 -12.94
CA GLY A 80 -18.80 8.17 -13.69
C GLY A 80 -17.29 7.91 -13.60
N LYS A 81 -16.86 6.79 -13.01
CA LYS A 81 -15.47 6.29 -13.02
C LYS A 81 -15.36 5.09 -13.95
N GLU A 82 -14.16 4.83 -14.46
CA GLU A 82 -13.85 3.56 -15.13
C GLU A 82 -14.06 2.40 -14.15
N THR A 83 -14.81 1.39 -14.56
CA THR A 83 -15.02 0.16 -13.79
C THR A 83 -14.17 -0.97 -14.38
N ILE A 84 -13.39 -1.65 -13.53
CA ILE A 84 -12.46 -2.71 -13.95
C ILE A 84 -12.87 -4.03 -13.29
N ALA A 85 -13.02 -5.08 -14.11
CA ALA A 85 -13.32 -6.42 -13.61
C ALA A 85 -12.13 -6.99 -12.82
N VAL A 86 -12.38 -7.40 -11.57
CA VAL A 86 -11.45 -8.24 -10.83
C VAL A 86 -11.49 -9.66 -11.41
N ARG A 87 -10.32 -10.21 -11.74
CA ARG A 87 -10.16 -11.53 -12.38
C ARG A 87 -9.00 -12.32 -11.79
N ARG A 88 -8.93 -13.63 -12.09
CA ARG A 88 -7.83 -14.55 -11.74
C ARG A 88 -7.58 -14.75 -10.24
N CYS A 89 -8.55 -14.46 -9.37
CA CYS A 89 -8.40 -14.62 -7.92
C CYS A 89 -8.34 -16.09 -7.45
N ARG A 90 -8.67 -17.06 -8.33
CA ARG A 90 -8.67 -18.50 -8.04
C ARG A 90 -7.53 -19.26 -8.71
N GLU A 91 -6.72 -18.58 -9.51
CA GLU A 91 -5.61 -19.16 -10.26
C GLU A 91 -4.24 -18.89 -9.62
N ILE A 92 -4.21 -18.06 -8.57
CA ILE A 92 -2.99 -17.68 -7.86
C ILE A 92 -2.85 -18.47 -6.55
N SER A 93 -1.61 -18.66 -6.13
CA SER A 93 -1.18 -19.43 -4.97
C SER A 93 -0.11 -18.66 -4.17
N LYS A 94 0.45 -19.29 -3.12
CA LYS A 94 1.58 -18.71 -2.40
C LYS A 94 2.80 -18.47 -3.31
N ARG A 95 2.95 -19.27 -4.36
CA ARG A 95 4.07 -19.20 -5.32
C ARG A 95 4.06 -17.95 -6.20
N ASP A 96 2.91 -17.31 -6.33
CA ASP A 96 2.75 -16.10 -7.14
C ASP A 96 3.11 -14.82 -6.35
N MET A 97 3.46 -14.94 -5.07
CA MET A 97 3.88 -13.82 -4.23
C MET A 97 5.34 -13.43 -4.53
N VAL A 98 5.50 -12.36 -5.32
CA VAL A 98 6.82 -11.83 -5.72
C VAL A 98 7.69 -11.52 -4.47
N LEU A 99 8.89 -12.10 -4.45
CA LEU A 99 9.88 -12.01 -3.35
C LEU A 99 9.42 -12.58 -1.99
N ASN A 100 8.24 -13.21 -1.90
CA ASN A 100 7.63 -13.64 -0.62
C ASN A 100 6.86 -14.96 -0.77
N ASP A 101 7.44 -15.97 -1.44
CA ASP A 101 6.72 -17.18 -1.87
C ASP A 101 6.96 -18.41 -0.99
N THR A 102 7.70 -18.28 0.12
CA THR A 102 8.11 -19.39 0.98
C THR A 102 6.92 -20.12 1.63
N LEU A 103 7.01 -21.44 1.70
CA LEU A 103 6.06 -22.35 2.34
C LEU A 103 6.76 -23.17 3.44
N PRO A 104 7.11 -22.57 4.59
CA PRO A 104 7.78 -23.29 5.66
C PRO A 104 6.84 -24.30 6.33
N LYS A 105 7.40 -25.40 6.85
CA LYS A 105 6.68 -26.27 7.79
C LYS A 105 6.63 -25.54 9.14
N LEU A 106 5.42 -25.32 9.65
CA LEU A 106 5.20 -24.61 10.91
C LEU A 106 4.56 -25.55 11.93
N ARG A 107 4.97 -25.41 13.19
CA ARG A 107 4.35 -26.03 14.35
C ARG A 107 4.14 -24.98 15.42
N VAL A 108 2.93 -24.93 15.98
CA VAL A 108 2.61 -24.07 17.13
C VAL A 108 2.29 -24.97 18.31
N ASP A 109 2.94 -24.70 19.44
CA ASP A 109 2.64 -25.37 20.70
C ASP A 109 1.31 -24.83 21.29
N PRO A 110 0.30 -25.68 21.56
CA PRO A 110 -1.04 -25.21 21.95
C PRO A 110 -1.12 -24.67 23.39
N GLU A 111 -0.13 -24.97 24.24
CA GLU A 111 -0.11 -24.53 25.64
C GLU A 111 0.75 -23.28 25.83
N THR A 112 1.90 -23.24 25.16
CA THR A 112 2.90 -22.16 25.32
C THR A 112 2.88 -21.13 24.19
N TYR A 113 2.19 -21.42 23.09
CA TYR A 113 2.11 -20.60 21.87
C TYR A 113 3.46 -20.36 21.17
N LYS A 114 4.49 -21.12 21.54
CA LYS A 114 5.78 -21.09 20.86
C LYS A 114 5.65 -21.58 19.43
N VAL A 115 6.20 -20.81 18.50
CA VAL A 115 6.14 -21.10 17.07
C VAL A 115 7.47 -21.67 16.61
N TYR A 116 7.44 -22.79 15.91
CA TYR A 116 8.61 -23.45 15.37
C TYR A 116 8.51 -23.56 13.84
N THR A 117 9.65 -23.41 13.16
CA THR A 117 9.80 -23.72 11.74
C THR A 117 10.80 -24.85 11.54
N ALA A 118 10.59 -25.69 10.53
CA ALA A 118 11.57 -26.71 10.17
C ALA A 118 12.54 -26.19 9.10
N GLU A 119 13.82 -26.44 9.29
CA GLU A 119 14.88 -26.23 8.28
C GLU A 119 15.55 -27.56 7.94
N ASN A 120 15.97 -27.73 6.69
CA ASN A 120 16.76 -28.89 6.27
C ASN A 120 18.23 -28.51 6.28
N LEU A 121 19.02 -29.17 7.12
CA LEU A 121 20.47 -29.01 7.16
C LEU A 121 21.11 -30.40 6.98
N ASN A 122 21.93 -30.55 5.94
CA ASN A 122 22.61 -31.82 5.62
C ASN A 122 21.70 -33.06 5.49
N GLY A 123 20.42 -32.87 5.12
CA GLY A 123 19.45 -33.96 4.97
C GLY A 123 18.68 -34.31 6.26
N GLU A 124 18.93 -33.62 7.36
CA GLU A 124 18.17 -33.76 8.61
C GLU A 124 17.21 -32.58 8.80
N GLU A 125 16.01 -32.88 9.30
CA GLU A 125 14.99 -31.88 9.62
C GLU A 125 15.21 -31.37 11.05
N ILE A 126 15.51 -30.07 11.19
CA ILE A 126 15.75 -29.41 12.46
C ILE A 126 14.63 -28.41 12.74
N TRP A 127 14.07 -28.43 13.95
CA TRP A 127 13.00 -27.53 14.37
C TRP A 127 13.56 -26.35 15.18
N ILE A 128 13.31 -25.13 14.69
CA ILE A 128 13.84 -23.90 15.27
C ILE A 128 12.69 -23.07 15.84
N HIS A 129 12.81 -22.66 17.11
CA HIS A 129 11.87 -21.75 17.74
C HIS A 129 12.03 -20.33 17.16
N MET A 130 10.99 -19.83 16.49
CA MET A 130 10.96 -18.48 15.95
C MET A 130 10.62 -17.49 17.06
N THR A 131 11.59 -16.69 17.46
CA THR A 131 11.42 -15.65 18.48
C THR A 131 12.34 -14.46 18.19
N CYS A 132 11.98 -13.30 18.71
CA CYS A 132 12.81 -12.10 18.64
C CYS A 132 12.58 -11.25 19.88
N GLU A 133 13.61 -10.51 20.28
CA GLU A 133 13.50 -9.56 21.39
C GLU A 133 12.68 -8.34 20.98
N PRO A 134 11.89 -7.76 21.89
CA PRO A 134 11.13 -6.56 21.60
C PRO A 134 12.05 -5.37 21.33
N ALA A 135 11.75 -4.60 20.29
CA ALA A 135 12.47 -3.35 20.00
C ALA A 135 12.11 -2.26 21.02
N LYS A 136 13.13 -1.57 21.57
CA LYS A 136 12.93 -0.43 22.49
C LYS A 136 12.62 0.89 21.76
N SER A 137 12.99 0.98 20.50
CA SER A 137 12.78 2.16 19.64
C SER A 137 12.77 1.72 18.18
N LEU A 138 12.08 2.48 17.33
CA LEU A 138 11.98 2.21 15.88
C LEU A 138 12.41 3.43 15.05
N PRO A 139 13.00 3.20 13.85
CA PRO A 139 13.10 4.25 12.84
C PRO A 139 11.69 4.68 12.38
N LEU A 140 11.62 5.79 11.62
CA LEU A 140 10.35 6.31 11.09
C LEU A 140 9.28 6.60 12.16
N ALA A 141 9.70 6.95 13.38
CA ALA A 141 8.81 7.24 14.52
C ALA A 141 8.96 8.71 14.99
N GLN A 142 9.27 8.94 16.26
CA GLN A 142 9.28 10.25 16.95
C GLN A 142 10.04 11.37 16.22
N LYS A 143 11.06 11.05 15.40
CA LYS A 143 11.79 12.04 14.60
C LYS A 143 10.90 12.75 13.56
N TYR A 144 9.88 12.08 13.04
CA TYR A 144 9.12 12.55 11.88
C TYR A 144 7.75 13.11 12.23
N PHE A 145 7.18 12.76 13.38
CA PHE A 145 5.79 13.06 13.71
C PHE A 145 5.70 13.99 14.91
N LEU A 146 4.78 14.96 14.83
CA LEU A 146 4.53 15.90 15.93
C LEU A 146 3.79 15.22 17.09
N PHE A 147 2.98 14.21 16.77
CA PHE A 147 2.21 13.37 17.69
C PHE A 147 2.25 11.92 17.21
#